data_AF-A0AAQ2JH38-F1
#
_entry.id   AF-A0AAQ2JH38-F1
#
_cell.length_a   1.000
_cell.length_b   1.000
_cell.length_c   1.000
_cell.angle_alpha   90.00
_cell.angle_beta   90.00
_cell.angle_gamma   90.00
#
_symmetry.space_group_name_H-M   'P 1'
#
loop_
_entity.id
_entity.type
_entity.pdbx_description
1 polymer ?
#
loop_
_entity_poly.entity_id
_entity_poly.type
_entity_poly.pdbx_seq_one_letter_code
_entity_poly.pdbx_strand_id
1 'polypeptide(L)'
;MVSMEPTSVRRRIAVRLAVEDCMADAVSAEAVIARLALHLHPGIGAVELAEIVAEIDPVDTRDRERLQQIAGLLRRGSEVFATLQKTGSAVRHERDDDETDADVVTRLASGFDAAAAISRVASVQLASLGDEERLAATTDEIVAWLTAQDFTGAGRSILDIGCGIGRFERALSASCGRVVGIDISSRMVSIAREQCAALGNVELRRTSGLDLAEFGDASFDCVLAVDSFPYLVLAGVAERHFGEIARVLKRPGRLALLNYSYRESLFLDRSDIRRLAQRHGLQVVIDGEKAFRLWDGDAFLLAGVTEHYQPMPVRASNTATLKSGANSKEDSMASGSKKHIGRGSHGKGAGAGAMTELAKDKIEENAVLSNRDKKQHSEERGLDGNQIKSDQYQDHAANRLPKD
;
A
#
# COMPACT_ATOMS: atom_id res chain seq x y z
N MET A 1 -46.48 -1.21 -10.98
CA MET A 1 -45.37 -1.85 -10.25
C MET A 1 -45.08 -3.17 -10.91
N VAL A 2 -44.02 -3.25 -11.71
CA VAL A 2 -43.57 -4.52 -12.29
C VAL A 2 -42.87 -5.28 -11.17
N SER A 3 -43.42 -6.43 -10.77
CA SER A 3 -42.82 -7.33 -9.78
C SER A 3 -41.50 -7.85 -10.33
N MET A 4 -40.37 -7.31 -9.84
CA MET A 4 -39.05 -7.82 -10.19
C MET A 4 -38.82 -9.20 -9.54
N GLU A 5 -38.24 -10.14 -10.28
CA GLU A 5 -37.96 -11.49 -9.78
C GLU A 5 -37.02 -11.46 -8.54
N PRO A 6 -37.18 -12.38 -7.57
CA PRO A 6 -36.40 -12.41 -6.33
C PRO A 6 -34.88 -12.40 -6.53
N THR A 7 -34.40 -12.98 -7.63
CA THR A 7 -32.98 -13.02 -8.02
C THR A 7 -32.46 -11.64 -8.44
N SER A 8 -33.30 -10.82 -9.09
CA SER A 8 -32.97 -9.47 -9.53
C SER A 8 -32.84 -8.48 -8.37
N VAL A 9 -33.70 -8.61 -7.35
CA VAL A 9 -33.63 -7.79 -6.13
C VAL A 9 -32.36 -8.08 -5.32
N ARG A 10 -32.04 -9.37 -5.10
CA ARG A 10 -30.80 -9.76 -4.39
C ARG A 10 -29.55 -9.25 -5.10
N ARG A 11 -29.53 -9.33 -6.43
CA ARG A 11 -28.45 -8.81 -7.27
C ARG A 11 -28.26 -7.31 -7.09
N ARG A 12 -29.33 -6.52 -7.15
CA ARG A 12 -29.27 -5.06 -6.94
C ARG A 12 -28.76 -4.68 -5.55
N ILE A 13 -29.18 -5.41 -4.51
CA ILE A 13 -28.68 -5.20 -3.14
C ILE A 13 -27.17 -5.45 -3.06
N ALA A 14 -26.68 -6.55 -3.64
CA ALA A 14 -25.25 -6.87 -3.65
C ALA A 14 -24.42 -5.79 -4.37
N VAL A 15 -24.90 -5.27 -5.50
CA VAL A 15 -24.24 -4.17 -6.23
C VAL A 15 -24.19 -2.90 -5.40
N ARG A 16 -25.29 -2.57 -4.73
CA ARG A 16 -25.34 -1.39 -3.86
C ARG A 16 -24.30 -1.47 -2.74
N LEU A 17 -24.20 -2.61 -2.06
CA LEU A 17 -23.19 -2.82 -1.02
C LEU A 17 -21.77 -2.68 -1.59
N ALA A 18 -21.51 -3.26 -2.76
CA ALA A 18 -20.21 -3.10 -3.42
C ALA A 18 -19.88 -1.64 -3.78
N VAL A 19 -20.88 -0.83 -4.17
CA VAL A 19 -20.71 0.61 -4.42
C VAL A 19 -20.37 1.34 -3.12
N GLU A 20 -21.11 1.07 -2.04
CA GLU A 20 -20.87 1.67 -0.72
C GLU A 20 -19.45 1.32 -0.21
N ASP A 21 -19.03 0.06 -0.34
CA ASP A 21 -17.67 -0.40 0.03
C ASP A 21 -16.59 0.27 -0.86
N CYS A 22 -16.79 0.33 -2.17
CA CYS A 22 -15.82 0.95 -3.08
C CYS A 22 -15.68 2.46 -2.85
N MET A 23 -16.71 3.12 -2.31
CA MET A 23 -16.73 4.55 -1.97
C MET A 23 -16.08 4.89 -0.63
N ALA A 24 -15.67 3.88 0.14
CA ALA A 24 -14.90 4.05 1.37
C ALA A 24 -13.65 4.91 1.13
N ASP A 25 -13.20 5.59 2.19
CA ASP A 25 -11.98 6.42 2.22
C ASP A 25 -12.00 7.66 1.31
N ALA A 26 -13.19 8.13 0.92
CA ALA A 26 -13.39 9.38 0.18
C ALA A 26 -12.60 9.48 -1.15
N VAL A 27 -12.35 8.35 -1.81
CA VAL A 27 -11.64 8.27 -3.08
C VAL A 27 -12.44 8.90 -4.25
N SER A 28 -11.73 9.22 -5.34
CA SER A 28 -12.32 9.81 -6.55
C SER A 28 -13.34 8.89 -7.22
N ALA A 29 -14.25 9.47 -8.01
CA ALA A 29 -15.25 8.69 -8.76
C ALA A 29 -14.61 7.66 -9.70
N GLU A 30 -13.48 8.02 -10.31
CA GLU A 30 -12.69 7.15 -11.17
C GLU A 30 -12.08 5.97 -10.41
N ALA A 31 -11.55 6.20 -9.20
CA ALA A 31 -11.06 5.14 -8.33
C ALA A 31 -12.19 4.18 -7.91
N VAL A 32 -13.38 4.71 -7.59
CA VAL A 32 -14.56 3.88 -7.32
C VAL A 32 -14.92 3.01 -8.51
N ILE A 33 -14.94 3.56 -9.73
CA ILE A 33 -15.25 2.79 -10.95
C ILE A 33 -14.20 1.69 -11.19
N ALA A 34 -12.91 2.00 -10.98
CA ALA A 34 -11.84 1.01 -11.10
C ALA A 34 -11.99 -0.12 -10.07
N ARG A 35 -12.27 0.21 -8.80
CA ARG A 35 -12.55 -0.79 -7.76
C ARG A 35 -13.77 -1.64 -8.12
N LEU A 36 -14.86 -1.03 -8.61
CA LEU A 36 -16.05 -1.76 -9.06
C LEU A 36 -15.73 -2.69 -10.24
N ALA A 37 -14.86 -2.29 -11.16
CA ALA A 37 -14.45 -3.13 -12.27
C ALA A 37 -13.64 -4.37 -11.82
N LEU A 38 -12.94 -4.29 -10.68
CA LEU A 38 -12.20 -5.43 -10.11
C LEU A 38 -13.10 -6.36 -9.29
N HIS A 39 -14.05 -5.81 -8.53
CA HIS A 39 -14.83 -6.59 -7.54
C HIS A 39 -16.19 -7.07 -8.06
N LEU A 40 -16.78 -6.40 -9.07
CA LEU A 40 -18.07 -6.82 -9.61
C LEU A 40 -17.92 -7.94 -10.63
N HIS A 41 -18.80 -8.94 -10.51
CA HIS A 41 -18.88 -10.06 -11.45
C HIS A 41 -19.09 -9.56 -12.89
N PRO A 42 -18.48 -10.19 -13.92
CA PRO A 42 -18.55 -9.81 -15.35
C PRO A 42 -19.95 -9.74 -15.98
N GLY A 43 -21.02 -9.99 -15.23
CA GLY A 43 -22.40 -10.00 -15.73
C GLY A 43 -23.13 -8.66 -15.61
N ILE A 44 -22.58 -7.69 -14.88
CA ILE A 44 -23.22 -6.36 -14.70
C ILE A 44 -22.57 -5.39 -15.68
N GLY A 45 -23.35 -4.91 -16.65
CA GLY A 45 -22.90 -3.89 -17.58
C GLY A 45 -22.89 -2.50 -16.97
N ALA A 46 -22.12 -1.59 -17.56
CA ALA A 46 -22.00 -0.21 -17.07
C ALA A 46 -23.34 0.54 -16.99
N VAL A 47 -24.28 0.26 -17.91
CA VAL A 47 -25.61 0.90 -17.92
C VAL A 47 -26.44 0.44 -16.73
N GLU A 48 -26.51 -0.86 -16.48
CA GLU A 48 -27.20 -1.42 -15.30
C GLU A 48 -26.57 -0.89 -14.01
N LEU A 49 -25.24 -0.83 -13.95
CA LEU A 49 -24.52 -0.27 -12.80
C LEU A 49 -24.85 1.21 -12.59
N ALA A 50 -24.90 2.01 -13.67
CA ALA A 50 -25.21 3.44 -13.58
C ALA A 50 -26.66 3.71 -13.11
N GLU A 51 -27.61 2.84 -13.47
CA GLU A 51 -28.98 2.89 -12.95
C GLU A 51 -29.00 2.62 -11.45
N ILE A 52 -28.34 1.55 -11.00
CA ILE A 52 -28.27 1.19 -9.58
C ILE A 52 -27.60 2.31 -8.77
N VAL A 53 -26.48 2.85 -9.25
CA VAL A 53 -25.77 3.97 -8.60
C VAL A 53 -26.66 5.21 -8.48
N ALA A 54 -27.47 5.51 -9.49
CA ALA A 54 -28.37 6.66 -9.48
C ALA A 54 -29.57 6.51 -8.52
N GLU A 55 -29.91 5.28 -8.12
CA GLU A 55 -30.96 4.97 -7.14
C GLU A 55 -30.48 5.07 -5.69
N ILE A 56 -29.17 5.17 -5.45
CA ILE A 56 -28.61 5.32 -4.10
C ILE A 56 -28.88 6.75 -3.62
N ASP A 57 -29.65 6.88 -2.53
CA ASP A 57 -29.87 8.14 -1.83
C ASP A 57 -28.94 8.23 -0.61
N PRO A 58 -27.81 8.96 -0.70
CA PRO A 58 -26.89 9.09 0.41
C PRO A 58 -27.37 10.14 1.42
N VAL A 59 -26.91 9.99 2.66
CA VAL A 59 -27.18 10.94 3.74
C VAL A 59 -26.33 12.22 3.58
N ASP A 60 -25.08 12.14 3.09
CA ASP A 60 -24.20 13.29 2.83
C ASP A 60 -24.38 13.83 1.39
N THR A 61 -24.47 15.16 1.27
CA THR A 61 -24.51 15.87 -0.02
C THR A 61 -23.27 15.64 -0.89
N ARG A 62 -22.08 15.46 -0.30
CA ARG A 62 -20.84 15.17 -1.05
C ARG A 62 -20.89 13.79 -1.70
N ASP A 63 -21.45 12.81 -1.01
CA ASP A 63 -21.66 11.47 -1.57
C ASP A 63 -22.68 11.50 -2.71
N ARG A 64 -23.67 12.41 -2.64
CA ARG A 64 -24.65 12.59 -3.72
C ARG A 64 -24.00 13.07 -5.01
N GLU A 65 -23.16 14.10 -4.93
CA GLU A 65 -22.42 14.62 -6.09
C GLU A 65 -21.49 13.55 -6.68
N ARG A 66 -20.81 12.80 -5.81
CA ARG A 66 -19.90 11.71 -6.22
C ARG A 66 -20.65 10.56 -6.90
N LEU A 67 -21.77 10.10 -6.38
CA LEU A 67 -22.63 9.10 -7.01
C LEU A 67 -23.15 9.58 -8.38
N GLN A 68 -23.52 10.85 -8.50
CA GLN A 68 -23.91 11.45 -9.79
C GLN A 68 -22.75 11.44 -10.81
N GLN A 69 -21.53 11.75 -10.37
CA GLN A 69 -20.33 11.68 -11.21
C GLN A 69 -20.06 10.23 -11.66
N ILE A 70 -20.12 9.26 -10.74
CA ILE A 70 -19.93 7.83 -11.04
C ILE A 70 -20.96 7.37 -12.08
N ALA A 71 -22.25 7.63 -11.85
CA ALA A 71 -23.31 7.27 -12.78
C ALA A 71 -23.12 7.94 -14.15
N GLY A 72 -22.68 9.21 -14.18
CA GLY A 72 -22.40 9.94 -15.41
C GLY A 72 -21.24 9.34 -16.21
N LEU A 73 -20.14 8.96 -15.54
CA LEU A 73 -18.98 8.32 -16.16
C LEU A 73 -19.34 6.94 -16.72
N LEU A 74 -20.07 6.13 -15.96
CA LEU A 74 -20.52 4.80 -16.39
C LEU A 74 -21.44 4.86 -17.63
N ARG A 75 -22.34 5.84 -17.71
CA ARG A 75 -23.21 6.03 -18.89
C ARG A 75 -22.42 6.43 -20.14
N ARG A 76 -21.43 7.32 -20.00
CA ARG A 76 -20.62 7.81 -21.13
C ARG A 76 -19.55 6.82 -21.59
N GLY A 77 -19.08 5.96 -20.69
CA GLY A 77 -17.99 5.02 -20.92
C GLY A 77 -18.42 3.56 -20.77
N SER A 78 -19.53 3.15 -21.38
CA SER A 78 -20.04 1.79 -21.22
C SER A 78 -19.04 0.72 -21.69
N GLU A 79 -18.37 0.97 -22.81
CA GLU A 79 -17.29 0.11 -23.33
C GLU A 79 -16.01 0.21 -22.48
N VAL A 80 -15.77 1.37 -21.85
CA VAL A 80 -14.62 1.59 -20.97
C VAL A 80 -14.72 0.67 -19.77
N PHE A 81 -15.87 0.59 -19.10
CA PHE A 81 -16.02 -0.29 -17.93
C PHE A 81 -15.73 -1.76 -18.25
N ALA A 82 -16.24 -2.27 -19.37
CA ALA A 82 -15.94 -3.64 -19.82
C ALA A 82 -14.45 -3.84 -20.13
N THR A 83 -13.79 -2.81 -20.68
CA THR A 83 -12.34 -2.81 -20.91
C THR A 83 -11.57 -2.85 -19.59
N LEU A 84 -12.01 -2.11 -18.57
CA LEU A 84 -11.40 -2.13 -17.23
C LEU A 84 -11.56 -3.49 -16.58
N GLN A 85 -12.74 -4.12 -16.64
CA GLN A 85 -12.97 -5.47 -16.13
C GLN A 85 -12.01 -6.47 -16.79
N LYS A 86 -11.92 -6.45 -18.13
CA LYS A 86 -11.00 -7.31 -18.88
C LYS A 86 -9.55 -7.06 -18.49
N THR A 87 -9.12 -5.81 -18.43
CA THR A 87 -7.75 -5.41 -18.09
C THR A 87 -7.38 -5.87 -16.68
N GLY A 88 -8.23 -5.58 -15.68
CA GLY A 88 -8.00 -5.98 -14.30
C GLY A 88 -8.00 -7.49 -14.11
N SER A 89 -8.88 -8.22 -14.79
CA SER A 89 -8.94 -9.68 -14.73
C SER A 89 -7.74 -10.39 -15.39
N ALA A 90 -6.95 -9.68 -16.19
CA ALA A 90 -5.77 -10.26 -16.84
C ALA A 90 -4.61 -10.50 -15.85
N VAL A 91 -4.60 -9.80 -14.72
CA VAL A 91 -3.57 -9.93 -13.67
C VAL A 91 -4.18 -10.60 -12.45
N ARG A 92 -3.69 -11.79 -12.10
CA ARG A 92 -4.15 -12.52 -10.91
C ARG A 92 -3.40 -12.04 -9.66
N HIS A 93 -4.15 -11.56 -8.68
CA HIS A 93 -3.64 -10.98 -7.42
C HIS A 93 -3.58 -11.99 -6.25
N GLU A 94 -3.77 -13.26 -6.55
CA GLU A 94 -3.71 -14.38 -5.61
C GLU A 94 -2.52 -15.28 -5.95
N ARG A 95 -2.01 -15.96 -4.92
CA ARG A 95 -0.92 -16.94 -5.00
C ARG A 95 -1.47 -18.29 -4.55
N ASP A 96 -1.18 -19.33 -5.33
CA ASP A 96 -1.49 -20.71 -4.95
C ASP A 96 -0.37 -21.25 -4.03
N ASP A 97 -0.71 -22.14 -3.10
CA ASP A 97 0.23 -22.66 -2.08
C ASP A 97 1.44 -23.38 -2.69
N ASP A 98 1.31 -23.92 -3.90
CA ASP A 98 2.35 -24.66 -4.63
C ASP A 98 3.18 -23.79 -5.58
N GLU A 99 2.84 -22.52 -5.78
CA GLU A 99 3.61 -21.63 -6.65
C GLU A 99 4.96 -21.24 -6.00
N THR A 100 6.05 -21.45 -6.74
CA THR A 100 7.33 -20.84 -6.38
C THR A 100 7.31 -19.33 -6.68
N ASP A 101 8.22 -18.58 -6.06
CA ASP A 101 8.35 -17.14 -6.32
C ASP A 101 8.57 -16.85 -7.83
N ALA A 102 9.32 -17.70 -8.53
CA ALA A 102 9.57 -17.59 -9.96
C ALA A 102 8.33 -17.88 -10.81
N ASP A 103 7.47 -18.81 -10.39
CA ASP A 103 6.20 -19.10 -11.06
C ASP A 103 5.27 -17.89 -10.97
N VAL A 104 5.16 -17.29 -9.77
CA VAL A 104 4.35 -16.07 -9.56
C VAL A 104 4.86 -14.93 -10.45
N VAL A 105 6.17 -14.69 -10.49
CA VAL A 105 6.75 -13.63 -11.36
C VAL A 105 6.48 -13.91 -12.84
N THR A 106 6.63 -15.16 -13.29
CA THR A 106 6.38 -15.54 -14.70
C THR A 106 4.90 -15.34 -15.08
N ARG A 107 3.99 -15.73 -14.19
CA ARG A 107 2.56 -15.52 -14.36
C ARG A 107 2.19 -14.04 -14.38
N LEU A 108 2.73 -13.25 -13.46
CA LEU A 108 2.52 -11.80 -13.43
C LEU A 108 3.02 -11.14 -14.71
N ALA A 109 4.20 -11.50 -15.21
CA ALA A 109 4.72 -10.99 -16.48
C ALA A 109 3.74 -11.27 -17.64
N SER A 110 3.21 -12.49 -17.70
CA SER A 110 2.22 -12.89 -18.71
C SER A 110 0.88 -12.14 -18.54
N GLY A 111 0.44 -11.92 -17.30
CA GLY A 111 -0.76 -11.17 -16.98
C GLY A 111 -0.66 -9.69 -17.38
N PHE A 112 0.49 -9.06 -17.12
CA PHE A 112 0.75 -7.69 -17.55
C PHE A 112 0.91 -7.57 -19.08
N ASP A 113 1.51 -8.57 -19.74
CA ASP A 113 1.51 -8.63 -21.21
C ASP A 113 0.07 -8.67 -21.76
N ALA A 114 -0.83 -9.44 -21.14
CA ALA A 114 -2.24 -9.50 -21.53
C ALA A 114 -3.00 -8.19 -21.20
N ALA A 115 -2.79 -7.61 -20.01
CA ALA A 115 -3.41 -6.36 -19.59
C ALA A 115 -3.03 -5.20 -20.53
N ALA A 116 -1.75 -5.05 -20.85
CA ALA A 116 -1.26 -4.03 -21.78
C ALA A 116 -1.68 -4.28 -23.24
N ALA A 117 -2.09 -5.51 -23.59
CA ALA A 117 -2.71 -5.78 -24.89
C ALA A 117 -4.16 -5.32 -24.96
N ILE A 118 -4.87 -5.31 -23.82
CA ILE A 118 -6.25 -4.85 -23.72
C ILE A 118 -6.30 -3.32 -23.64
N SER A 119 -5.57 -2.74 -22.68
CA SER A 119 -5.48 -1.30 -22.51
C SER A 119 -4.16 -0.90 -21.87
N ARG A 120 -3.31 -0.25 -22.67
CA ARG A 120 -2.02 0.26 -22.22
C ARG A 120 -2.14 1.16 -20.99
N VAL A 121 -3.05 2.14 -21.02
CA VAL A 121 -3.20 3.13 -19.94
C VAL A 121 -3.80 2.48 -18.69
N ALA A 122 -4.86 1.68 -18.85
CA ALA A 122 -5.52 1.06 -17.71
C ALA A 122 -4.65 -0.04 -17.07
N SER A 123 -3.72 -0.64 -17.82
CA SER A 123 -2.80 -1.67 -17.30
C SER A 123 -1.77 -1.16 -16.29
N VAL A 124 -1.51 0.14 -16.24
CA VAL A 124 -0.59 0.77 -15.27
C VAL A 124 -1.30 1.62 -14.21
N GLN A 125 -2.56 2.00 -14.46
CA GLN A 125 -3.41 2.68 -13.49
C GLN A 125 -4.87 2.52 -13.90
N LEU A 126 -5.59 1.57 -13.31
CA LEU A 126 -6.98 1.26 -13.69
C LEU A 126 -7.92 2.47 -13.50
N ALA A 127 -7.66 3.30 -12.48
CA ALA A 127 -8.38 4.55 -12.20
C ALA A 127 -8.16 5.66 -13.22
N SER A 128 -7.24 5.51 -14.19
CA SER A 128 -7.19 6.39 -15.37
C SER A 128 -8.40 6.20 -16.29
N LEU A 129 -9.15 5.10 -16.11
CA LEU A 129 -10.24 4.68 -16.99
C LEU A 129 -9.80 4.52 -18.46
N GLY A 130 -8.51 4.21 -18.69
CA GLY A 130 -7.94 4.08 -20.03
C GLY A 130 -7.65 5.42 -20.74
N ASP A 131 -7.76 6.54 -20.03
CA ASP A 131 -7.59 7.89 -20.55
C ASP A 131 -6.17 8.41 -20.35
N GLU A 132 -5.51 8.80 -21.44
CA GLU A 132 -4.12 9.28 -21.43
C GLU A 132 -3.95 10.59 -20.65
N GLU A 133 -4.93 11.50 -20.72
CA GLU A 133 -4.84 12.81 -20.04
C GLU A 133 -4.97 12.63 -18.53
N ARG A 134 -5.87 11.75 -18.07
CA ARG A 134 -5.97 11.39 -16.64
C ARG A 134 -4.68 10.73 -16.14
N LEU A 135 -4.10 9.83 -16.93
CA LEU A 135 -2.84 9.18 -16.58
C LEU A 135 -1.70 10.21 -16.52
N ALA A 136 -1.62 11.12 -17.49
CA ALA A 136 -0.63 12.18 -17.52
C ALA A 136 -0.76 13.11 -16.29
N ALA A 137 -1.98 13.58 -15.98
CA ALA A 137 -2.23 14.42 -14.81
C ALA A 137 -1.82 13.75 -13.49
N THR A 138 -2.08 12.45 -13.35
CA THR A 138 -1.63 11.68 -12.19
C THR A 138 -0.10 11.57 -12.15
N THR A 139 0.52 11.34 -13.31
CA THR A 139 1.99 11.25 -13.44
C THR A 139 2.64 12.57 -13.04
N ASP A 140 2.09 13.70 -13.49
CA ASP A 140 2.57 15.04 -13.17
C ASP A 140 2.46 15.35 -11.67
N GLU A 141 1.35 14.97 -11.02
CA GLU A 141 1.18 15.12 -9.56
C GLU A 141 2.27 14.36 -8.79
N ILE A 142 2.54 13.10 -9.19
CA ILE A 142 3.59 12.28 -8.58
C ILE A 142 4.98 12.86 -8.83
N VAL A 143 5.28 13.32 -10.05
CA VAL A 143 6.57 13.94 -10.41
C VAL A 143 6.79 15.26 -9.65
N ALA A 144 5.74 16.05 -9.46
CA ALA A 144 5.80 17.26 -8.65
C ALA A 144 6.13 16.93 -7.18
N TRP A 145 5.50 15.89 -6.62
CA TRP A 145 5.83 15.40 -5.29
C TRP A 145 7.27 14.91 -5.20
N LEU A 146 7.73 14.07 -6.14
CA LEU A 146 9.11 13.58 -6.20
C LEU A 146 10.12 14.74 -6.24
N THR A 147 9.84 15.77 -7.03
CA THR A 147 10.68 16.97 -7.11
C THR A 147 10.71 17.71 -5.78
N ALA A 148 9.56 17.88 -5.10
CA ALA A 148 9.49 18.50 -3.77
C ALA A 148 10.24 17.70 -2.69
N GLN A 149 10.34 16.38 -2.87
CA GLN A 149 11.11 15.49 -1.99
C GLN A 149 12.60 15.43 -2.37
N ASP A 150 13.08 16.33 -3.23
CA ASP A 150 14.47 16.36 -3.68
C ASP A 150 14.87 14.99 -4.26
N PHE A 151 14.08 14.48 -5.20
CA PHE A 151 14.31 13.21 -5.92
C PHE A 151 14.91 13.44 -7.32
N THR A 152 14.74 14.63 -7.90
CA THR A 152 15.22 15.02 -9.23
C THR A 152 16.45 15.93 -9.16
N GLY A 153 17.14 16.10 -10.28
CA GLY A 153 18.34 16.94 -10.41
C GLY A 153 19.23 16.50 -11.57
N ALA A 154 19.81 17.44 -12.31
CA ALA A 154 20.51 17.19 -13.58
C ALA A 154 21.66 16.16 -13.54
N GLY A 155 22.23 15.88 -12.36
CA GLY A 155 23.27 14.85 -12.17
C GLY A 155 22.77 13.51 -11.61
N ARG A 156 21.47 13.37 -11.33
CA ARG A 156 20.93 12.19 -10.65
C ARG A 156 20.68 11.04 -11.63
N SER A 157 21.06 9.85 -11.19
CA SER A 157 20.69 8.56 -11.79
C SER A 157 19.51 7.97 -11.03
N ILE A 158 18.43 7.66 -11.74
CA ILE A 158 17.19 7.10 -11.19
C ILE A 158 16.99 5.67 -11.72
N LEU A 159 16.67 4.73 -10.83
CA LEU A 159 16.13 3.40 -11.17
C LEU A 159 14.63 3.38 -10.90
N ASP A 160 13.81 3.01 -11.87
CA ASP A 160 12.38 2.76 -11.70
C ASP A 160 12.09 1.25 -11.80
N ILE A 161 11.57 0.68 -10.71
CA ILE A 161 11.22 -0.74 -10.59
C ILE A 161 9.75 -0.91 -10.91
N GLY A 162 9.45 -1.62 -11.99
CA GLY A 162 8.11 -1.74 -12.54
C GLY A 162 7.73 -0.50 -13.36
N CYS A 163 8.59 -0.10 -14.30
CA CYS A 163 8.40 1.11 -15.12
C CYS A 163 7.14 1.07 -16.00
N GLY A 164 6.55 -0.12 -16.19
CA GLY A 164 5.39 -0.33 -17.03
C GLY A 164 5.61 0.23 -18.42
N ILE A 165 4.75 1.18 -18.80
CA ILE A 165 4.72 1.76 -20.15
C ILE A 165 5.66 2.96 -20.35
N GLY A 166 6.53 3.28 -19.39
CA GLY A 166 7.53 4.34 -19.55
C GLY A 166 7.06 5.75 -19.12
N ARG A 167 5.99 5.85 -18.32
CA ARG A 167 5.35 7.15 -18.04
C ARG A 167 6.23 8.06 -17.19
N PHE A 168 6.96 7.49 -16.22
CA PHE A 168 7.84 8.25 -15.33
C PHE A 168 9.19 8.52 -15.99
N GLU A 169 9.73 7.60 -16.77
CA GLU A 169 10.94 7.80 -17.56
C GLU A 169 10.79 9.02 -18.47
N ARG A 170 9.67 9.09 -19.19
CA ARG A 170 9.36 10.22 -20.06
C ARG A 170 9.28 11.53 -19.27
N ALA A 171 8.51 11.53 -18.17
CA ALA A 171 8.27 12.74 -17.37
C ALA A 171 9.51 13.23 -16.60
N LEU A 172 10.36 12.30 -16.12
CA LEU A 172 11.55 12.61 -15.34
C LEU A 172 12.78 12.91 -16.22
N SER A 173 12.79 12.45 -17.49
CA SER A 173 13.95 12.60 -18.39
C SER A 173 14.51 14.02 -18.45
N ALA A 174 13.66 15.05 -18.44
CA ALA A 174 14.07 16.45 -18.50
C ALA A 174 14.68 17.00 -17.20
N SER A 175 14.51 16.29 -16.08
CA SER A 175 14.91 16.74 -14.73
C SER A 175 15.96 15.85 -14.08
N CYS A 176 16.56 14.91 -14.81
CA CYS A 176 17.59 14.03 -14.28
C CYS A 176 18.71 13.75 -15.30
N GLY A 177 19.84 13.23 -14.81
CA GLY A 177 20.98 12.88 -15.66
C GLY A 177 20.77 11.58 -16.41
N ARG A 178 20.09 10.60 -15.79
CA ARG A 178 19.81 9.28 -16.36
C ARG A 178 18.62 8.62 -15.66
N VAL A 179 17.75 7.96 -16.42
CA VAL A 179 16.70 7.07 -15.89
C VAL A 179 16.90 5.67 -16.45
N VAL A 180 16.83 4.66 -15.59
CA VAL A 180 16.76 3.24 -15.98
C VAL A 180 15.43 2.69 -15.49
N GLY A 181 14.56 2.29 -16.41
CA GLY A 181 13.30 1.62 -16.09
C GLY A 181 13.43 0.11 -16.33
N ILE A 182 12.98 -0.68 -15.35
CA ILE A 182 12.90 -2.14 -15.48
C ILE A 182 11.47 -2.64 -15.29
N ASP A 183 11.07 -3.64 -16.07
CA ASP A 183 9.78 -4.31 -15.91
C ASP A 183 9.89 -5.81 -16.27
N ILE A 184 9.03 -6.65 -15.69
CA ILE A 184 8.99 -8.09 -15.96
C ILE A 184 8.28 -8.40 -17.30
N SER A 185 7.35 -7.53 -17.70
CA SER A 185 6.54 -7.66 -18.91
C SER A 185 7.31 -7.23 -20.15
N SER A 186 7.37 -8.13 -21.13
CA SER A 186 8.04 -7.86 -22.39
C SER A 186 7.29 -6.79 -23.21
N ARG A 187 5.96 -6.80 -23.15
CA ARG A 187 5.10 -5.85 -23.85
C ARG A 187 5.19 -4.45 -23.25
N MET A 188 5.18 -4.34 -21.92
CA MET A 188 5.35 -3.07 -21.20
C MET A 188 6.66 -2.39 -21.61
N VAL A 189 7.78 -3.13 -21.56
CA VAL A 189 9.09 -2.62 -21.97
C VAL A 189 9.12 -2.20 -23.45
N SER A 190 8.48 -2.96 -24.34
CA SER A 190 8.39 -2.57 -25.77
C SER A 190 7.68 -1.23 -25.93
N ILE A 191 6.53 -1.07 -25.28
CA ILE A 191 5.76 0.17 -25.27
C ILE A 191 6.58 1.32 -24.68
N ALA A 192 7.25 1.10 -23.55
CA ALA A 192 8.07 2.12 -22.89
C ALA A 192 9.22 2.60 -23.80
N ARG A 193 9.86 1.68 -24.52
CA ARG A 193 10.89 2.02 -25.52
C ARG A 193 10.35 2.85 -26.66
N GLU A 194 9.14 2.54 -27.16
CA GLU A 194 8.48 3.34 -28.19
C GLU A 194 8.19 4.76 -27.69
N GLN A 195 7.67 4.90 -26.46
CA GLN A 195 7.35 6.21 -25.87
C GLN A 195 8.57 7.06 -25.56
N CYS A 196 9.69 6.40 -25.23
CA CYS A 196 10.94 7.06 -24.83
C CYS A 196 11.99 7.09 -25.93
N ALA A 197 11.66 6.70 -27.18
CA ALA A 197 12.63 6.51 -28.26
C ALA A 197 13.49 7.75 -28.57
N ALA A 198 12.97 8.95 -28.33
CA ALA A 198 13.65 10.22 -28.56
C ALA A 198 14.51 10.70 -27.37
N LEU A 199 14.52 9.97 -26.25
CA LEU A 199 15.15 10.40 -25.00
C LEU A 199 16.52 9.76 -24.83
N GLY A 200 17.58 10.55 -25.01
CA GLY A 200 18.97 10.04 -24.99
C GLY A 200 19.50 9.62 -23.62
N ASN A 201 18.80 9.93 -22.52
CA ASN A 201 19.21 9.63 -21.15
C ASN A 201 18.32 8.57 -20.47
N VAL A 202 17.47 7.89 -21.23
CA VAL A 202 16.51 6.92 -20.73
C VAL A 202 16.87 5.52 -21.25
N GLU A 203 16.90 4.54 -20.36
CA GLU A 203 17.17 3.15 -20.69
C GLU A 203 16.07 2.22 -20.14
N LEU A 204 15.47 1.41 -21.01
CA LEU A 204 14.38 0.51 -20.67
C LEU A 204 14.81 -0.94 -20.88
N ARG A 205 14.63 -1.79 -19.85
CA ARG A 205 15.06 -3.19 -19.88
C ARG A 205 14.00 -4.10 -19.29
N ARG A 206 13.97 -5.34 -19.80
CA ARG A 206 13.22 -6.41 -19.16
C ARG A 206 14.09 -7.01 -18.06
N THR A 207 13.53 -7.17 -16.86
CA THR A 207 14.20 -7.80 -15.72
C THR A 207 13.68 -9.22 -15.47
N SER A 208 14.41 -10.01 -14.68
CA SER A 208 13.93 -11.29 -14.16
C SER A 208 12.79 -11.12 -13.17
N GLY A 209 12.70 -9.95 -12.50
CA GLY A 209 11.76 -9.69 -11.42
C GLY A 209 12.09 -10.43 -10.11
N LEU A 210 13.23 -11.10 -10.03
CA LEU A 210 13.65 -11.89 -8.87
C LEU A 210 14.67 -11.17 -7.98
N ASP A 211 15.43 -10.23 -8.56
CA ASP A 211 16.47 -9.45 -7.89
C ASP A 211 16.92 -8.26 -8.77
N LEU A 212 17.94 -7.52 -8.30
CA LEU A 212 18.57 -6.40 -9.02
C LEU A 212 20.06 -6.68 -9.27
N ALA A 213 20.47 -7.95 -9.41
CA ALA A 213 21.87 -8.34 -9.51
C ALA A 213 22.58 -7.79 -10.76
N GLU A 214 21.83 -7.36 -11.78
CA GLU A 214 22.37 -6.70 -12.97
C GLU A 214 22.97 -5.31 -12.70
N PHE A 215 22.67 -4.71 -11.55
CA PHE A 215 23.17 -3.40 -11.15
C PHE A 215 24.25 -3.51 -10.09
N GLY A 216 25.32 -2.73 -10.27
CA GLY A 216 26.39 -2.59 -9.28
C GLY A 216 25.95 -1.82 -8.03
N ASP A 217 26.73 -1.95 -6.97
CA ASP A 217 26.52 -1.24 -5.71
C ASP A 217 26.60 0.28 -5.90
N ALA A 218 25.80 1.03 -5.13
CA ALA A 218 25.78 2.49 -5.14
C ALA A 218 25.73 3.12 -6.56
N SER A 219 24.92 2.54 -7.45
CA SER A 219 24.79 2.94 -8.84
C SER A 219 23.72 4.01 -9.08
N PHE A 220 22.76 4.18 -8.17
CA PHE A 220 21.64 5.11 -8.33
C PHE A 220 21.54 6.11 -7.18
N ASP A 221 21.26 7.37 -7.52
CA ASP A 221 20.98 8.43 -6.53
C ASP A 221 19.56 8.28 -5.98
N CYS A 222 18.64 7.78 -6.81
CA CYS A 222 17.26 7.56 -6.43
C CYS A 222 16.72 6.25 -6.99
N VAL A 223 15.86 5.58 -6.22
CA VAL A 223 15.12 4.39 -6.64
C VAL A 223 13.63 4.65 -6.45
N LEU A 224 12.86 4.46 -7.52
CA LEU A 224 11.42 4.65 -7.60
C LEU A 224 10.75 3.28 -7.74
N ALA A 225 9.62 3.11 -7.06
CA ALA A 225 8.73 1.98 -7.27
C ALA A 225 7.30 2.47 -7.07
N VAL A 226 6.55 2.61 -8.16
CA VAL A 226 5.16 3.07 -8.14
C VAL A 226 4.25 1.91 -8.48
N ASP A 227 3.49 1.45 -7.49
CA ASP A 227 2.53 0.34 -7.59
C ASP A 227 3.16 -0.99 -8.07
N SER A 228 4.47 -1.17 -7.89
CA SER A 228 5.19 -2.40 -8.26
C SER A 228 5.45 -3.33 -7.07
N PHE A 229 5.66 -2.76 -5.87
CA PHE A 229 5.88 -3.53 -4.65
C PHE A 229 4.74 -4.48 -4.26
N PRO A 230 3.45 -4.19 -4.49
CA PRO A 230 2.39 -5.15 -4.19
C PRO A 230 2.59 -6.49 -4.91
N TYR A 231 3.13 -6.45 -6.13
CA TYR A 231 3.44 -7.64 -6.91
C TYR A 231 4.72 -8.35 -6.44
N LEU A 232 5.69 -7.61 -5.91
CA LEU A 232 6.87 -8.21 -5.26
C LEU A 232 6.50 -8.87 -3.93
N VAL A 233 5.55 -8.30 -3.18
CA VAL A 233 4.99 -8.89 -1.96
C VAL A 233 4.23 -10.17 -2.31
N LEU A 234 3.36 -10.12 -3.32
CA LEU A 234 2.63 -11.29 -3.81
C LEU A 234 3.57 -12.42 -4.24
N ALA A 235 4.65 -12.08 -4.96
CA ALA A 235 5.66 -13.03 -5.40
C ALA A 235 6.60 -13.52 -4.29
N GLY A 236 6.54 -12.97 -3.07
CA GLY A 236 7.43 -13.37 -1.97
C GLY A 236 8.87 -12.82 -2.06
N VAL A 237 9.14 -11.88 -2.97
CA VAL A 237 10.50 -11.35 -3.24
C VAL A 237 10.71 -9.92 -2.74
N ALA A 238 9.72 -9.30 -2.08
CA ALA A 238 9.79 -7.92 -1.61
C ALA A 238 10.95 -7.65 -0.65
N GLU A 239 11.21 -8.52 0.34
CA GLU A 239 12.33 -8.32 1.28
C GLU A 239 13.69 -8.37 0.57
N ARG A 240 13.85 -9.31 -0.38
CA ARG A 240 15.06 -9.41 -1.20
C ARG A 240 15.25 -8.15 -2.03
N HIS A 241 14.19 -7.69 -2.71
CA HIS A 241 14.25 -6.45 -3.50
C HIS A 241 14.58 -5.25 -2.63
N PHE A 242 14.01 -5.13 -1.43
CA PHE A 242 14.36 -4.03 -0.53
C PHE A 242 15.84 -4.04 -0.15
N GLY A 243 16.41 -5.21 0.14
CA GLY A 243 17.84 -5.36 0.42
C GLY A 243 18.72 -4.97 -0.78
N GLU A 244 18.33 -5.39 -1.98
CA GLU A 244 19.00 -5.04 -3.23
C GLU A 244 18.87 -3.55 -3.57
N ILE A 245 17.72 -2.94 -3.31
CA ILE A 245 17.51 -1.48 -3.42
C ILE A 245 18.49 -0.75 -2.53
N ALA A 246 18.63 -1.17 -1.27
CA ALA A 246 19.59 -0.56 -0.35
C ALA A 246 21.05 -0.75 -0.79
N ARG A 247 21.37 -1.81 -1.53
CA ARG A 247 22.70 -2.07 -2.12
C ARG A 247 22.98 -1.15 -3.31
N VAL A 248 22.03 -1.01 -4.24
CA VAL A 248 22.21 -0.20 -5.46
C VAL A 248 22.05 1.31 -5.20
N LEU A 249 21.41 1.69 -4.10
CA LEU A 249 21.23 3.09 -3.71
C LEU A 249 22.52 3.70 -3.14
N LYS A 250 22.92 4.86 -3.68
CA LYS A 250 24.01 5.69 -3.14
C LYS A 250 23.66 6.22 -1.75
N ARG A 251 24.70 6.61 -1.00
CA ARG A 251 24.55 7.33 0.27
C ARG A 251 25.28 8.68 0.19
N PRO A 252 24.58 9.83 0.31
CA PRO A 252 23.13 9.95 0.44
C PRO A 252 22.37 9.57 -0.83
N GLY A 253 21.15 9.07 -0.68
CA GLY A 253 20.25 8.68 -1.77
C GLY A 253 18.82 8.52 -1.29
N ARG A 254 17.85 8.41 -2.21
CA ARG A 254 16.41 8.33 -1.87
C ARG A 254 15.70 7.12 -2.48
N LEU A 255 14.80 6.53 -1.70
CA LEU A 255 13.87 5.51 -2.15
C LEU A 255 12.45 6.04 -2.00
N ALA A 256 11.69 6.08 -3.09
CA ALA A 256 10.26 6.36 -3.09
C ALA A 256 9.50 5.06 -3.38
N LEU A 257 8.77 4.56 -2.39
CA LEU A 257 7.86 3.42 -2.53
C LEU A 257 6.43 3.95 -2.46
N LEU A 258 5.74 3.94 -3.61
CA LEU A 258 4.34 4.33 -3.67
C LEU A 258 3.51 3.06 -3.79
N ASN A 259 2.76 2.76 -2.72
CA ASN A 259 2.02 1.52 -2.49
C ASN A 259 2.93 0.30 -2.24
N TYR A 260 2.95 -0.22 -1.01
CA TYR A 260 3.81 -1.35 -0.64
C TYR A 260 3.12 -2.71 -0.83
N SER A 261 1.85 -2.82 -0.45
CA SER A 261 1.09 -4.06 -0.62
C SER A 261 -0.40 -3.80 -0.86
N TYR A 262 -1.12 -4.81 -1.33
CA TYR A 262 -2.58 -4.82 -1.39
C TYR A 262 -3.21 -5.54 -0.18
N ARG A 263 -2.51 -5.65 0.97
CA ARG A 263 -3.05 -6.28 2.19
C ARG A 263 -4.05 -5.41 2.96
N GLU A 264 -4.40 -4.24 2.42
CA GLU A 264 -5.32 -3.26 3.01
C GLU A 264 -4.99 -2.90 4.48
N SER A 265 -3.70 -2.96 4.85
CA SER A 265 -3.25 -2.71 6.22
C SER A 265 -1.99 -1.85 6.24
N LEU A 266 -2.21 -0.53 6.32
CA LEU A 266 -1.12 0.44 6.47
C LEU A 266 -0.26 0.18 7.72
N PHE A 267 -0.85 -0.42 8.77
CA PHE A 267 -0.11 -0.83 9.95
C PHE A 267 0.94 -1.90 9.65
N LEU A 268 0.57 -2.95 8.90
CA LEU A 268 1.50 -4.01 8.50
C LEU A 268 2.57 -3.48 7.56
N ASP A 269 2.20 -2.62 6.61
CA ASP A 269 3.14 -2.03 5.66
C ASP A 269 4.17 -1.13 6.34
N ARG A 270 3.75 -0.29 7.29
CA ARG A 270 4.66 0.50 8.15
C ARG A 270 5.59 -0.39 8.95
N SER A 271 5.08 -1.49 9.51
CA SER A 271 5.88 -2.43 10.29
C SER A 271 6.98 -3.09 9.44
N ASP A 272 6.63 -3.56 8.25
CA ASP A 272 7.57 -4.18 7.32
C ASP A 272 8.62 -3.18 6.83
N ILE A 273 8.20 -1.99 6.39
CA ILE A 273 9.12 -0.96 5.88
C ILE A 273 10.07 -0.48 6.97
N ARG A 274 9.60 -0.21 8.20
CA ARG A 274 10.48 0.20 9.30
C ARG A 274 11.49 -0.87 9.66
N ARG A 275 11.07 -2.15 9.70
CA ARG A 275 11.97 -3.29 9.94
C ARG A 275 13.05 -3.38 8.86
N LEU A 276 12.66 -3.32 7.60
CA LEU A 276 13.57 -3.39 6.45
C LEU A 276 14.51 -2.18 6.39
N ALA A 277 13.99 -0.97 6.63
CA ALA A 277 14.77 0.26 6.70
C ALA A 277 15.85 0.17 7.78
N GLN A 278 15.49 -0.26 9.00
CA GLN A 278 16.44 -0.48 10.09
C GLN A 278 17.49 -1.52 9.73
N ARG A 279 17.07 -2.66 9.15
CA ARG A 279 17.98 -3.76 8.75
C ARG A 279 19.01 -3.32 7.70
N HIS A 280 18.64 -2.41 6.81
CA HIS A 280 19.47 -2.00 5.67
C HIS A 280 20.06 -0.59 5.80
N GLY A 281 19.93 0.06 6.96
CA GLY A 281 20.51 1.37 7.23
C GLY A 281 19.89 2.50 6.41
N LEU A 282 18.57 2.44 6.20
CA LEU A 282 17.77 3.51 5.62
C LEU A 282 16.95 4.20 6.71
N GLN A 283 16.76 5.52 6.58
CA GLN A 283 15.87 6.29 7.43
C GLN A 283 14.53 6.47 6.74
N VAL A 284 13.42 6.17 7.44
CA VAL A 284 12.07 6.53 6.96
C VAL A 284 11.85 8.03 7.17
N VAL A 285 11.57 8.74 6.08
CA VAL A 285 11.27 10.19 6.04
C VAL A 285 9.77 10.44 5.96
N ILE A 286 9.08 9.68 5.11
CA ILE A 286 7.61 9.66 4.99
C ILE A 286 7.17 8.23 5.21
N ASP A 287 6.18 8.03 6.07
CA ASP A 287 5.81 6.73 6.63
C ASP A 287 4.34 6.40 6.35
N GLY A 288 3.99 6.30 5.07
CA GLY A 288 2.66 5.91 4.63
C GLY A 288 1.65 7.04 4.77
N GLU A 289 1.73 8.00 3.84
CA GLU A 289 0.83 9.15 3.74
C GLU A 289 0.04 9.11 2.42
N LYS A 290 -1.21 9.59 2.45
CA LYS A 290 -2.02 9.83 1.24
C LYS A 290 -1.62 11.17 0.60
N ALA A 291 -0.48 11.16 -0.09
CA ALA A 291 0.14 12.38 -0.62
C ALA A 291 -0.52 12.96 -1.89
N PHE A 292 -1.44 12.22 -2.50
CA PHE A 292 -1.93 12.49 -3.86
C PHE A 292 -3.45 12.60 -3.89
N ARG A 293 -3.97 13.42 -4.81
CA ARG A 293 -5.41 13.58 -5.03
C ARG A 293 -5.92 12.69 -6.16
N LEU A 294 -5.09 12.47 -7.18
CA LEU A 294 -5.45 11.74 -8.39
C LEU A 294 -5.04 10.26 -8.35
N TRP A 295 -4.22 9.88 -7.37
CA TRP A 295 -3.76 8.52 -7.17
C TRP A 295 -4.03 8.06 -5.73
N ASP A 296 -4.59 6.86 -5.60
CA ASP A 296 -4.96 6.30 -4.30
C ASP A 296 -3.97 5.22 -3.88
N GLY A 297 -2.91 5.64 -3.20
CA GLY A 297 -1.94 4.75 -2.59
C GLY A 297 -1.09 5.45 -1.54
N ASP A 298 -0.48 4.66 -0.67
CA ASP A 298 0.31 5.18 0.44
C ASP A 298 1.74 5.47 -0.01
N ALA A 299 2.21 6.69 0.25
CA ALA A 299 3.55 7.14 -0.06
C ALA A 299 4.51 6.84 1.08
N PHE A 300 5.63 6.20 0.77
CA PHE A 300 6.77 6.06 1.66
C PHE A 300 8.02 6.66 0.99
N LEU A 301 8.77 7.44 1.78
CA LEU A 301 10.05 8.01 1.35
C LEU A 301 11.11 7.60 2.35
N LEU A 302 12.20 7.02 1.86
CA LEU A 302 13.34 6.64 2.66
C LEU A 302 14.61 7.31 2.15
N ALA A 303 15.56 7.57 3.06
CA ALA A 303 16.85 8.15 2.76
C ALA A 303 17.98 7.22 3.20
N GLY A 304 18.95 6.99 2.30
CA GLY A 304 20.25 6.46 2.70
C GLY A 304 21.02 7.56 3.41
N VAL A 305 21.36 7.36 4.69
CA VAL A 305 22.15 8.33 5.47
C VAL A 305 23.61 7.88 5.55
N THR A 306 24.55 8.83 5.59
CA THR A 306 25.94 8.52 5.95
C THR A 306 26.04 8.22 7.45
N GLU A 307 27.04 7.43 7.87
CA GLU A 307 27.23 6.89 9.24
C GLU A 307 27.26 7.95 10.38
N HIS A 308 27.06 9.24 10.11
CA HIS A 308 27.12 10.33 11.08
C HIS A 308 25.83 11.16 11.20
N TYR A 309 24.70 10.71 10.64
CA TYR A 309 23.44 11.39 10.85
C TYR A 309 22.81 11.02 12.20
N GLN A 310 22.92 11.91 13.19
CA GLN A 310 22.04 11.87 14.37
C GLN A 310 20.73 12.60 14.04
N PRO A 311 19.56 11.94 14.15
CA PRO A 311 18.29 12.58 13.88
C PRO A 311 18.07 13.75 14.83
N MET A 312 17.78 14.94 14.29
CA MET A 312 17.27 16.06 15.08
C MET A 312 15.89 15.65 15.63
N PRO A 313 15.60 15.84 16.92
CA PRO A 313 14.31 15.48 17.48
C PRO A 313 13.21 16.29 16.78
N VAL A 314 12.22 15.57 16.26
CA VAL A 314 11.00 16.15 15.69
C VAL A 314 10.35 17.00 16.77
N ARG A 315 10.22 18.30 16.55
CA ARG A 315 9.42 19.16 17.42
C ARG A 315 7.98 18.68 17.32
N ALA A 316 7.45 18.13 18.40
CA ALA A 316 6.02 17.93 18.56
C ALA A 316 5.31 19.26 18.24
N SER A 317 4.33 19.22 17.34
CA SER A 317 3.52 20.38 17.01
C SER A 317 2.78 20.81 18.29
N ASN A 318 3.21 21.91 18.90
CA ASN A 318 2.46 22.53 19.98
C ASN A 318 1.17 23.13 19.39
N THR A 319 0.07 22.39 19.48
CA THR A 319 -1.26 23.01 19.57
C THR A 319 -1.41 23.60 20.96
N ALA A 320 -1.03 24.87 21.11
CA ALA A 320 -1.28 25.64 22.32
C ALA A 320 -1.92 26.98 21.96
N THR A 321 -3.24 26.97 22.02
CA THR A 321 -4.13 28.00 22.60
C THR A 321 -3.65 29.44 22.59
N LEU A 322 -4.27 30.26 21.75
CA LEU A 322 -4.26 31.72 21.82
C LEU A 322 -4.71 32.18 23.21
N LYS A 323 -3.81 32.80 23.97
CA LYS A 323 -4.14 33.75 25.03
C LYS A 323 -3.39 35.05 24.81
N SER A 324 -4.18 36.12 24.79
CA SER A 324 -3.84 37.53 24.75
C SER A 324 -2.84 37.96 25.82
N GLY A 325 -1.96 38.92 25.50
CA GLY A 325 -1.32 39.77 26.52
C GLY A 325 0.03 40.36 26.14
N ALA A 326 0.00 41.64 25.74
CA ALA A 326 0.95 42.71 26.05
C ALA A 326 2.48 42.46 26.13
N ASN A 327 3.18 43.09 25.19
CA ASN A 327 4.23 44.12 25.37
C ASN A 327 5.60 43.79 26.02
N SER A 328 6.60 44.50 25.49
CA SER A 328 7.95 44.83 25.99
C SER A 328 9.15 43.89 25.69
N LYS A 329 9.94 44.35 24.70
CA LYS A 329 11.36 44.77 24.76
C LYS A 329 12.44 43.91 25.45
N GLU A 330 13.47 43.67 24.62
CA GLU A 330 14.92 43.85 24.84
C GLU A 330 15.71 42.94 25.79
N ASP A 331 16.86 42.53 25.24
CA ASP A 331 18.18 42.38 25.86
C ASP A 331 18.68 41.06 26.46
N SER A 332 19.56 40.46 25.65
CA SER A 332 20.99 40.29 25.95
C SER A 332 21.47 39.05 26.73
N MET A 333 22.69 38.68 26.33
CA MET A 333 23.49 37.52 26.70
C MET A 333 23.84 37.45 28.19
N ALA A 334 24.10 36.24 28.71
CA ALA A 334 25.44 35.86 29.18
C ALA A 334 25.49 34.42 29.73
N SER A 335 26.63 33.79 29.50
CA SER A 335 27.04 32.47 29.93
C SER A 335 27.16 32.33 31.46
N GLY A 336 26.97 31.11 31.97
CA GLY A 336 27.29 30.78 33.37
C GLY A 336 27.52 29.29 33.55
N SER A 337 28.78 28.93 33.79
CA SER A 337 29.34 27.60 33.82
C SER A 337 29.14 26.81 35.14
N LYS A 338 29.22 25.47 35.00
CA LYS A 338 30.03 24.52 35.83
C LYS A 338 29.49 23.96 37.16
N LYS A 339 29.63 22.61 37.22
CA LYS A 339 29.91 21.65 38.32
C LYS A 339 28.71 20.75 38.71
N HIS A 340 28.72 19.44 38.42
CA HIS A 340 29.46 18.29 39.01
C HIS A 340 28.96 17.83 40.40
N ILE A 341 29.16 16.53 40.65
CA ILE A 341 28.77 15.66 41.80
C ILE A 341 27.47 14.89 41.47
N GLY A 342 27.37 13.57 41.61
CA GLY A 342 28.21 12.56 42.25
C GLY A 342 27.29 11.41 42.69
N ARG A 343 27.80 10.18 42.67
CA ARG A 343 27.09 8.90 42.57
C ARG A 343 26.78 8.27 43.95
N GLY A 344 25.74 7.44 44.01
CA GLY A 344 25.53 6.38 45.02
C GLY A 344 24.05 6.19 45.37
N SER A 345 23.49 5.04 45.74
CA SER A 345 23.84 3.62 45.69
C SER A 345 22.80 2.91 46.58
N HIS A 346 22.24 1.79 46.10
CA HIS A 346 21.70 0.65 46.85
C HIS A 346 20.40 0.77 47.68
N GLY A 347 19.61 -0.32 47.64
CA GLY A 347 18.80 -0.76 48.78
C GLY A 347 17.46 -1.42 48.46
N LYS A 348 17.41 -2.75 48.40
CA LYS A 348 16.20 -3.59 48.33
C LYS A 348 15.43 -3.60 49.66
N GLY A 349 14.13 -3.90 49.62
CA GLY A 349 13.36 -4.35 50.79
C GLY A 349 11.95 -4.82 50.43
N ALA A 350 11.63 -6.08 50.76
CA ALA A 350 10.35 -6.76 50.54
C ALA A 350 9.44 -6.67 51.78
N GLY A 351 8.14 -6.99 51.63
CA GLY A 351 7.35 -7.57 52.73
C GLY A 351 5.84 -7.27 52.75
N ALA A 352 5.07 -8.38 52.74
CA ALA A 352 3.72 -8.61 53.33
C ALA A 352 2.53 -7.76 52.84
N GLY A 353 1.32 -8.27 52.57
CA GLY A 353 0.64 -9.46 53.05
C GLY A 353 -0.45 -9.07 54.07
N ALA A 354 -1.71 -8.96 53.64
CA ALA A 354 -2.87 -8.87 54.54
C ALA A 354 -4.13 -9.42 53.86
N MET A 355 -4.72 -10.43 54.52
CA MET A 355 -6.01 -11.06 54.24
C MET A 355 -7.08 -10.43 55.12
N THR A 356 -8.30 -10.28 54.60
CA THR A 356 -9.51 -10.13 55.44
C THR A 356 -10.69 -10.82 54.77
N GLU A 357 -11.31 -11.78 55.48
CA GLU A 357 -12.63 -12.36 55.20
C GLU A 357 -13.70 -11.76 56.12
N LEU A 358 -14.99 -12.01 55.77
CA LEU A 358 -16.27 -11.96 56.53
C LEU A 358 -17.30 -11.04 55.84
N ALA A 359 -18.59 -11.36 55.69
CA ALA A 359 -19.42 -12.49 56.11
C ALA A 359 -20.66 -12.63 55.19
N LYS A 360 -21.26 -13.82 55.17
CA LYS A 360 -22.53 -14.17 54.53
C LYS A 360 -23.72 -13.78 55.43
N ASP A 361 -24.80 -13.27 54.83
CA ASP A 361 -26.18 -13.78 54.96
C ASP A 361 -27.23 -12.71 54.57
N LYS A 362 -28.00 -13.02 53.52
CA LYS A 362 -29.48 -13.05 53.49
C LYS A 362 -29.96 -13.18 52.04
N ILE A 363 -30.62 -14.31 51.77
CA ILE A 363 -31.30 -14.65 50.52
C ILE A 363 -32.79 -14.31 50.72
N GLU A 364 -33.38 -13.59 49.78
CA GLU A 364 -34.83 -13.63 49.50
C GLU A 364 -35.04 -13.75 47.99
N GLU A 365 -36.04 -14.56 47.63
CA GLU A 365 -36.28 -15.15 46.31
C GLU A 365 -37.15 -14.30 45.37
N ASN A 366 -36.82 -14.44 44.07
CA ASN A 366 -37.69 -14.40 42.89
C ASN A 366 -38.27 -13.05 42.39
N ALA A 367 -37.62 -12.50 41.35
CA ALA A 367 -38.27 -12.10 40.09
C ALA A 367 -37.26 -12.01 38.93
N VAL A 368 -37.27 -13.03 38.08
CA VAL A 368 -36.89 -13.10 36.65
C VAL A 368 -35.94 -12.01 36.11
N LEU A 369 -34.66 -12.37 35.89
CA LEU A 369 -33.72 -11.64 35.04
C LEU A 369 -33.24 -12.55 33.90
N SER A 370 -33.44 -12.08 32.67
CA SER A 370 -32.99 -12.70 31.42
C SER A 370 -31.50 -12.46 31.21
N ASN A 371 -30.73 -13.54 31.07
CA ASN A 371 -29.28 -13.57 30.85
C ASN A 371 -28.84 -12.71 29.65
N ARG A 372 -28.02 -11.68 29.92
CA ARG A 372 -27.14 -11.07 28.91
C ARG A 372 -25.92 -10.41 29.55
N ASP A 373 -25.03 -11.23 30.13
CA ASP A 373 -23.63 -10.87 30.35
C ASP A 373 -22.79 -11.63 29.31
N LYS A 374 -21.99 -10.95 28.46
CA LYS A 374 -20.69 -10.35 28.76
C LYS A 374 -19.66 -11.37 29.27
N LYS A 375 -18.63 -11.61 28.45
CA LYS A 375 -17.21 -11.28 28.72
C LYS A 375 -16.33 -11.99 27.68
N GLN A 376 -15.55 -11.26 26.88
CA GLN A 376 -14.26 -10.62 27.19
C GLN A 376 -13.06 -11.57 27.23
N HIS A 377 -12.05 -11.15 26.47
CA HIS A 377 -10.65 -11.55 26.41
C HIS A 377 -9.97 -11.95 27.73
N SER A 378 -8.91 -12.74 27.59
CA SER A 378 -7.76 -12.76 28.50
C SER A 378 -6.45 -12.72 27.70
N GLU A 379 -5.59 -11.75 28.01
CA GLU A 379 -4.14 -11.81 27.77
C GLU A 379 -3.47 -12.46 29.00
N GLU A 380 -2.47 -13.34 28.78
CA GLU A 380 -1.07 -13.14 29.21
C GLU A 380 -0.20 -14.42 29.10
N ARG A 381 1.02 -14.18 28.56
CA ARG A 381 2.34 -14.80 28.85
C ARG A 381 2.69 -16.22 28.37
N GLY A 382 3.85 -16.29 27.68
CA GLY A 382 4.92 -17.25 28.04
C GLY A 382 5.69 -17.92 26.89
N LEU A 383 6.77 -17.25 26.46
CA LEU A 383 8.07 -17.71 25.93
C LEU A 383 8.36 -19.20 25.55
N ASP A 384 9.21 -19.29 24.51
CA ASP A 384 10.23 -20.32 24.18
C ASP A 384 9.84 -21.59 23.40
N GLY A 385 10.66 -21.90 22.38
CA GLY A 385 10.96 -23.29 21.99
C GLY A 385 10.92 -23.62 20.50
N ASN A 386 12.07 -23.52 19.84
CA ASN A 386 12.37 -24.11 18.53
C ASN A 386 12.52 -25.64 18.66
N GLN A 387 11.94 -26.44 17.75
CA GLN A 387 12.34 -27.81 17.26
C GLN A 387 11.22 -28.87 17.11
N ILE A 388 10.94 -29.22 15.84
CA ILE A 388 10.89 -30.55 15.19
C ILE A 388 10.19 -31.73 15.90
N LYS A 389 9.17 -32.29 15.22
CA LYS A 389 8.96 -33.73 14.86
C LYS A 389 7.63 -33.85 14.08
N SER A 390 7.64 -33.99 12.75
CA SER A 390 7.75 -35.22 11.93
C SER A 390 6.61 -36.22 12.10
N ASP A 391 5.93 -36.46 10.98
CA ASP A 391 5.29 -37.69 10.52
C ASP A 391 4.06 -38.23 11.24
N GLN A 392 2.88 -37.88 10.73
CA GLN A 392 1.76 -38.82 10.60
C GLN A 392 0.93 -38.47 9.36
N TYR A 393 1.21 -39.10 8.23
CA TYR A 393 0.23 -39.58 7.24
C TYR A 393 1.00 -40.37 6.17
N GLN A 394 1.46 -41.57 6.54
CA GLN A 394 1.76 -42.60 5.54
C GLN A 394 0.61 -43.60 5.52
N ASP A 395 -0.03 -43.67 4.36
CA ASP A 395 -1.08 -44.61 4.00
C ASP A 395 -0.48 -46.02 3.89
N HIS A 396 -0.80 -46.90 4.83
CA HIS A 396 -0.31 -48.28 4.85
C HIS A 396 -1.30 -49.21 4.14
N ALA A 397 -0.77 -50.00 3.20
CA ALA A 397 -1.48 -50.99 2.37
C ALA A 397 -2.16 -52.16 3.12
N ALA A 398 -2.25 -52.11 4.45
CA ALA A 398 -2.96 -53.09 5.29
C ALA A 398 -4.44 -52.70 5.56
N ASN A 399 -4.89 -51.52 5.14
CA ASN A 399 -6.27 -51.04 5.36
C ASN A 399 -7.25 -51.32 4.21
N ARG A 400 -6.96 -52.31 3.35
CA ARG A 400 -7.91 -52.74 2.29
C ARG A 400 -8.60 -54.04 2.71
N LEU A 401 -9.90 -53.94 3.05
CA LEU A 401 -10.77 -55.11 3.19
C LEU A 401 -11.09 -55.70 1.79
N PRO A 402 -11.15 -57.04 1.65
CA PRO A 402 -11.51 -57.67 0.38
C PRO A 402 -12.95 -57.37 -0.03
N LYS A 403 -13.16 -57.26 -1.34
CA LYS A 403 -14.47 -57.14 -1.98
C LYS A 403 -15.19 -58.49 -1.95
N ASP A 404 -16.46 -58.47 -1.58
CA ASP A 404 -17.49 -59.40 -2.05
C ASP A 404 -18.59 -58.61 -2.76
#